data_AF-A0A941NB73-F1
#
_entry.id   AF-A0A941NB73-F1
#
_cell.length_a   1.000
_cell.length_b   1.000
_cell.length_c   1.000
_cell.angle_alpha   90.00
_cell.angle_beta   90.00
_cell.angle_gamma   90.00
#
_symmetry.space_group_name_H-M   'P 1'
#
loop_
_entity.id
_entity.type
_entity.pdbx_description
1 polymer ?
#
loop_
_entity_poly.entity_id
_entity_poly.type
_entity_poly.pdbx_seq_one_letter_code
_entity_poly.pdbx_strand_id
1 'polypeptide(L)'
;RLDQLEHAIDKILEVYGKKPPAAADLKRAKTQLVADAMYQRDSQFSLASAYGQALAIGLTTEDVDTWPDRIEAVKAEAVRDAVAQDLPERESVTAYLQPGKPR
;
A
#
# COMPACT_ATOMS: atom_id res chain seq x y z
N ARG A 1 3.87 24.51 0.99
CA ARG A 1 2.65 24.74 0.16
C ARG A 1 2.22 23.39 -0.46
N LEU A 2 0.97 23.22 -0.91
CA LEU A 2 0.48 21.90 -1.35
C LEU A 2 1.20 21.37 -2.61
N ASP A 3 1.56 22.27 -3.53
CA ASP A 3 2.45 22.01 -4.68
C ASP A 3 3.79 21.37 -4.26
N GLN A 4 4.40 21.88 -3.19
CA GLN A 4 5.67 21.34 -2.70
C GLN A 4 5.52 19.93 -2.12
N LEU A 5 4.36 19.60 -1.54
CA LEU A 5 4.08 18.26 -1.02
C LEU A 5 3.90 17.26 -2.15
N GLU A 6 3.13 17.63 -3.19
CA GLU A 6 2.99 16.84 -4.42
C GLU A 6 4.37 16.49 -5.00
N HIS A 7 5.18 17.51 -5.28
CA HIS A 7 6.51 17.30 -5.87
C HIS A 7 7.46 16.49 -4.97
N ALA A 8 7.27 16.53 -3.65
CA ALA A 8 8.06 15.72 -2.72
C ALA A 8 7.64 14.24 -2.79
N ILE A 9 6.35 13.95 -2.92
CA ILE A 9 5.83 12.59 -3.10
C ILE A 9 6.30 12.03 -4.44
N ASP A 10 6.20 12.79 -5.53
CA ASP A 10 6.63 12.34 -6.86
C ASP A 10 8.11 11.96 -6.88
N LYS A 11 8.96 12.77 -6.25
CA LYS A 11 10.40 12.46 -6.09
C LYS A 11 10.64 11.18 -5.32
N ILE A 12 9.84 10.91 -4.28
CA ILE A 12 9.96 9.68 -3.50
C ILE A 12 9.58 8.48 -4.37
N LEU A 13 8.47 8.55 -5.11
CA LEU A 13 8.03 7.50 -6.03
C LEU A 13 9.06 7.26 -7.14
N GLU A 14 9.64 8.32 -7.70
CA GLU A 14 10.72 8.20 -8.70
C GLU A 14 11.94 7.45 -8.14
N VAL A 15 12.33 7.74 -6.90
CA VAL A 15 13.43 7.04 -6.22
C VAL A 15 13.09 5.56 -6.02
N TYR A 16 11.90 5.22 -5.54
CA TYR A 16 11.51 3.84 -5.29
C TYR A 16 11.25 3.04 -6.57
N GLY A 17 10.82 3.68 -7.66
CA GLY A 17 10.73 3.03 -8.98
C GLY A 17 12.10 2.68 -9.56
N LYS A 18 13.18 3.35 -9.13
CA LYS A 18 14.55 3.07 -9.58
C LYS A 18 15.35 2.21 -8.62
N LYS A 19 15.08 2.31 -7.31
CA LYS A 19 15.88 1.68 -6.25
C LYS A 19 14.99 0.93 -5.26
N PRO A 20 15.32 -0.35 -4.94
CA PRO A 20 14.65 -1.07 -3.88
C PRO A 20 14.74 -0.36 -2.51
N PRO A 21 13.73 -0.55 -1.62
CA PRO A 21 13.78 -0.03 -0.27
C PRO A 21 14.96 -0.59 0.52
N ALA A 22 15.43 0.17 1.51
CA ALA A 22 16.40 -0.34 2.47
C ALA A 22 15.81 -1.52 3.25
N ALA A 23 16.64 -2.52 3.55
CA ALA A 23 16.20 -3.74 4.22
C ALA A 23 15.50 -3.47 5.57
N ALA A 24 15.97 -2.47 6.33
CA ALA A 24 15.36 -2.09 7.59
C ALA A 24 13.96 -1.48 7.42
N ASP A 25 13.75 -0.67 6.37
CA ASP A 25 12.45 -0.08 6.06
C ASP A 25 11.46 -1.13 5.57
N LEU A 26 11.90 -2.02 4.68
CA LEU A 26 11.07 -3.12 4.21
C LEU A 26 10.67 -4.05 5.37
N LYS A 27 11.62 -4.41 6.23
CA LYS A 27 11.34 -5.24 7.40
C LYS A 27 10.31 -4.58 8.31
N ARG A 28 10.49 -3.29 8.62
CA ARG A 28 9.55 -2.54 9.48
C ARG A 28 8.15 -2.51 8.87
N ALA A 29 8.04 -2.22 7.57
CA ALA A 29 6.76 -2.18 6.86
C ALA A 29 6.05 -3.54 6.87
N LYS A 30 6.78 -4.64 6.59
CA LYS A 30 6.22 -6.00 6.66
C LYS A 30 5.73 -6.35 8.06
N THR A 31 6.53 -6.07 9.09
CA THR A 31 6.13 -6.33 10.48
C THR A 31 4.83 -5.62 10.83
N GLN A 32 4.65 -4.36 10.41
CA GLN A 32 3.42 -3.63 10.64
C GLN A 32 2.24 -4.26 9.90
N LEU A 33 2.39 -4.58 8.60
CA LEU A 33 1.33 -5.19 7.81
C LEU A 33 0.92 -6.59 8.30
N VAL A 34 1.89 -7.39 8.74
CA VAL A 34 1.62 -8.71 9.35
C VAL A 34 0.87 -8.54 10.66
N ALA A 35 1.29 -7.61 11.51
CA ALA A 35 0.59 -7.32 12.76
C ALA A 35 -0.86 -6.88 12.51
N ASP A 36 -1.08 -5.99 11.55
CA ASP A 36 -2.43 -5.55 11.15
C ASP A 36 -3.28 -6.73 10.68
N ALA A 37 -2.73 -7.62 9.83
CA ALA A 37 -3.43 -8.83 9.38
C ALA A 37 -3.77 -9.80 10.52
N MET A 38 -2.92 -9.89 11.55
CA MET A 38 -3.20 -10.69 12.75
C MET A 38 -4.32 -10.06 13.58
N TYR A 39 -4.29 -8.75 13.83
CA TYR A 39 -5.34 -8.08 14.61
C TYR A 39 -6.72 -8.14 13.96
N GLN A 40 -6.82 -8.23 12.63
CA GLN A 40 -8.11 -8.44 11.96
C GLN A 40 -8.76 -9.78 12.35
N ARG A 41 -7.98 -10.80 12.77
CA ARG A 41 -8.50 -12.10 13.22
C ARG A 41 -9.10 -12.06 14.62
N ASP A 42 -8.74 -11.07 15.43
CA ASP A 42 -9.25 -10.93 16.80
C ASP A 42 -10.69 -10.37 16.83
N SER A 43 -11.17 -9.82 15.71
CA SER A 43 -12.52 -9.31 15.53
C SER A 43 -13.28 -10.16 14.51
N GLN A 44 -14.33 -10.86 14.96
CA GLN A 44 -15.17 -11.68 14.07
C GLN A 44 -15.82 -10.85 12.96
N PHE A 45 -16.20 -9.60 13.26
CA PHE A 45 -16.73 -8.68 12.27
C PHE A 45 -15.68 -8.32 11.21
N SER A 46 -14.46 -8.01 11.64
CA SER A 46 -13.36 -7.67 10.74
C SER A 46 -12.97 -8.85 9.87
N LEU A 47 -12.87 -10.03 10.46
CA LEU A 47 -12.54 -11.27 9.75
C LEU A 47 -13.61 -11.59 8.69
N ALA A 48 -14.90 -11.55 9.05
CA ALA A 48 -15.99 -11.76 8.11
C ALA A 48 -15.99 -10.72 6.98
N SER A 49 -15.69 -9.46 7.30
CA SER A 49 -15.57 -8.38 6.30
C SER A 49 -14.43 -8.65 5.33
N ALA A 50 -13.27 -9.11 5.81
CA ALA A 50 -12.12 -9.44 4.98
C ALA A 50 -12.42 -10.57 3.98
N TYR A 51 -13.03 -11.68 4.43
CA TYR A 51 -13.45 -12.75 3.53
C TYR A 51 -14.52 -12.28 2.54
N GLY A 52 -15.50 -11.50 3.00
CA GLY A 52 -16.55 -10.97 2.12
C GLY A 52 -15.99 -10.10 1.00
N GLN A 53 -15.06 -9.19 1.33
CA GLN A 53 -14.38 -8.34 0.34
C GLN A 53 -13.53 -9.16 -0.63
N ALA A 54 -12.75 -10.12 -0.13
CA ALA A 54 -11.92 -10.99 -0.95
C ALA A 54 -12.75 -11.78 -1.97
N LEU A 55 -13.81 -12.45 -1.52
CA LEU A 55 -14.71 -13.22 -2.38
C LEU A 55 -15.42 -12.32 -3.41
N ALA A 56 -15.80 -11.10 -3.02
CA ALA A 56 -16.47 -10.16 -3.93
C ALA A 56 -15.60 -9.71 -5.11
N ILE A 57 -14.27 -9.72 -4.97
CA ILE A 57 -13.31 -9.40 -6.04
C ILE A 57 -12.70 -10.64 -6.71
N GLY A 58 -13.21 -11.84 -6.41
CA GLY A 58 -12.79 -13.09 -7.02
C GLY A 58 -11.56 -13.76 -6.39
N LEU A 59 -11.13 -13.31 -5.21
CA LEU A 59 -10.13 -14.03 -4.40
C LEU A 59 -10.76 -15.22 -3.66
N THR A 60 -9.93 -16.12 -3.16
CA THR A 60 -10.33 -17.30 -2.41
C THR A 60 -10.21 -17.08 -0.89
N THR A 61 -10.76 -18.01 -0.09
CA THR A 61 -10.52 -18.00 1.36
C THR A 61 -9.05 -18.24 1.70
N GLU A 62 -8.35 -19.07 0.91
CA GLU A 62 -6.93 -19.34 1.07
C GLU A 62 -6.06 -18.09 0.86
N ASP A 63 -6.46 -17.19 -0.05
CA ASP A 63 -5.79 -15.90 -0.25
C ASP A 63 -5.80 -15.04 1.02
N VAL A 64 -6.90 -15.09 1.79
CA VAL A 64 -7.03 -14.39 3.07
C VAL A 64 -6.23 -15.10 4.15
N ASP A 65 -6.25 -16.43 4.16
CA ASP A 65 -5.56 -17.23 5.17
C ASP A 65 -4.05 -17.04 5.12
N THR A 66 -3.49 -17.04 3.91
CA THR A 66 -2.06 -16.98 3.61
C THR A 66 -1.53 -15.55 3.46
N TRP A 67 -2.36 -14.53 3.67
CA TRP A 67 -1.97 -13.13 3.48
C TRP A 67 -0.70 -12.75 4.28
N PRO A 68 -0.54 -13.11 5.57
CA PRO A 68 0.68 -12.82 6.32
C PRO A 68 1.94 -13.40 5.66
N ASP A 69 1.87 -14.65 5.20
CA ASP A 69 2.99 -15.33 4.55
C ASP A 69 3.35 -14.66 3.21
N ARG A 70 2.33 -14.23 2.47
CA ARG A 70 2.52 -13.48 1.22
C ARG A 70 3.19 -12.12 1.45
N ILE A 71 2.83 -11.41 2.52
CA ILE A 71 3.50 -10.16 2.93
C ILE A 71 4.97 -10.44 3.26
N GLU A 72 5.25 -11.49 4.04
CA GLU A 72 6.62 -11.86 4.40
C GLU A 72 7.46 -12.29 3.19
N ALA A 73 6.84 -12.88 2.16
CA ALA A 73 7.52 -13.28 0.94
C ALA A 73 7.92 -12.10 0.02
N VAL A 74 7.39 -10.89 0.23
CA VAL A 74 7.67 -9.73 -0.64
C VAL A 74 9.16 -9.39 -0.65
N LYS A 75 9.78 -9.34 -1.83
CA LYS A 75 11.19 -8.94 -1.96
C LYS A 75 11.30 -7.44 -2.20
N ALA A 76 12.45 -6.85 -1.86
CA ALA A 76 12.67 -5.42 -2.07
C ALA A 76 12.56 -5.03 -3.55
N GLU A 77 13.01 -5.91 -4.44
CA GLU A 77 12.94 -5.74 -5.88
C GLU A 77 11.49 -5.71 -6.37
N ALA A 78 10.63 -6.56 -5.81
CA ALA A 78 9.20 -6.57 -6.15
C ALA A 78 8.51 -5.25 -5.79
N VAL A 79 8.93 -4.60 -4.69
CA VAL A 79 8.43 -3.25 -4.33
C VAL A 79 8.86 -2.22 -5.37
N ARG A 80 10.15 -2.22 -5.78
CA ARG A 80 10.63 -1.33 -6.84
C ARG A 80 9.84 -1.55 -8.14
N ASP A 81 9.68 -2.80 -8.52
CA ASP A 81 9.03 -3.18 -9.79
C ASP A 81 7.57 -2.75 -9.80
N ALA A 82 6.84 -2.95 -8.70
CA ALA A 82 5.47 -2.46 -8.55
C ALA A 82 5.39 -0.94 -8.67
N VAL A 83 6.29 -0.18 -8.03
CA VAL A 83 6.32 1.29 -8.16
C VAL A 83 6.62 1.72 -9.60
N ALA A 84 7.59 1.09 -10.25
CA ALA A 84 7.96 1.42 -11.62
C ALA A 84 6.87 1.11 -12.64
N GLN A 85 6.10 0.05 -12.40
CA GLN A 85 5.05 -0.43 -13.30
C GLN A 85 3.72 0.28 -13.07
N ASP A 86 3.30 0.39 -11.81
CA ASP A 86 1.91 0.70 -11.47
C ASP A 86 1.72 2.12 -10.91
N LEU A 87 2.80 2.84 -10.60
CA LEU A 87 2.76 4.22 -10.10
C LEU A 87 3.52 5.25 -10.96
N PRO A 88 3.42 5.24 -12.30
CA PRO A 88 4.08 6.25 -13.12
C PRO A 88 3.36 7.62 -13.04
N GLU A 89 4.13 8.71 -12.97
CA GLU A 89 3.62 10.10 -12.92
C GLU A 89 2.62 10.40 -14.05
N ARG A 90 2.84 9.86 -15.25
CA ARG A 90 1.98 10.11 -16.42
C ARG A 90 0.52 9.64 -16.26
N GLU A 91 0.25 8.77 -15.29
CA GLU A 91 -1.09 8.23 -15.00
C GLU A 91 -1.65 8.75 -13.66
N SER A 92 -0.99 9.75 -13.04
CA SER A 92 -1.41 10.30 -11.75
C SER A 92 -2.50 11.37 -11.88
N VAL A 93 -3.31 11.53 -10.84
CA VAL A 93 -4.30 12.61 -10.71
C VAL A 93 -4.12 13.27 -9.35
N THR A 94 -3.75 14.55 -9.33
CA THR A 94 -3.66 15.35 -8.10
C THR A 94 -4.77 16.40 -8.05
N ALA A 95 -5.46 16.47 -6.91
CA ALA A 95 -6.48 17.49 -6.66
C ALA A 95 -6.27 18.18 -5.30
N TYR A 96 -6.48 19.50 -5.27
CA TYR A 96 -6.31 20.32 -4.07
C TYR A 96 -7.64 20.81 -3.52
N LEU A 97 -7.97 20.40 -2.29
CA LEU A 97 -9.08 20.99 -1.54
C LEU A 97 -8.60 22.28 -0.85
N GLN A 98 -9.12 23.41 -1.28
CA GLN A 98 -8.79 24.72 -0.74
C GLN A 98 -9.98 25.28 0.06
N PRO A 99 -9.73 26.14 1.06
CA PRO A 99 -10.81 26.87 1.72
C PRO A 99 -11.68 27.60 0.69
N GLY A 100 -13.00 27.48 0.83
CA GLY A 100 -13.94 28.23 0.00
C GLY A 100 -13.70 29.73 0.15
N LYS A 101 -14.01 30.52 -0.90
CA LYS A 101 -13.98 31.98 -0.77
C LYS A 101 -14.89 32.40 0.39
N PRO A 102 -14.42 33.27 1.31
CA PRO A 102 -15.31 33.84 2.31
C PRO A 102 -16.47 34.55 1.60
N ARG A 103 -17.67 34.41 2.15
CA ARG A 103 -18.87 35.08 1.64
C ARG A 103 -18.76 36.59 1.77
#